data_AF-A0A8S1U2T1-F1
#
_entry.id   AF-A0A8S1U2T1-F1
#
_cell.length_a   1.000
_cell.length_b   1.000
_cell.length_c   1.000
_cell.angle_alpha   90.00
_cell.angle_beta   90.00
_cell.angle_gamma   90.00
#
_symmetry.space_group_name_H-M   'P 1'
#
loop_
_entity.id
_entity.type
_entity.pdbx_description
1 polymer ?
#
loop_
_entity_poly.entity_id
_entity_poly.type
_entity_poly.pdbx_seq_one_letter_code
_entity_poly.pdbx_strand_id
1 'polypeptide(L)'
;MWVMQYNTVLLIKKIFYIHVIVAMQQSGLYQSIAVALQSSIFCVYLVVQQPLSKIDDLRKALVTEAGMFLNSLSFILYSVNQQFQFNQETLFYLGWINIGTYTIIVSSNLLIDGFAQFKIVYAKIKKAFNNFIQSQLPQQSRIQPIFI
;
A
#
# COMPACT_ATOMS: atom_id res chain seq x y z
N MET A 1 -4.89 20.23 3.48
CA MET A 1 -4.96 19.98 4.95
C MET A 1 -5.12 18.48 5.25
N TRP A 2 -6.10 17.79 4.64
CA TRP A 2 -6.32 16.34 4.79
C TRP A 2 -5.10 15.43 4.53
N VAL A 3 -4.30 15.71 3.48
CA VAL A 3 -3.08 14.92 3.18
C VAL A 3 -2.02 15.06 4.28
N MET A 4 -1.90 16.23 4.90
CA MET A 4 -0.94 16.47 5.99
C MET A 4 -1.37 15.77 7.28
N GLN A 5 -2.67 15.76 7.57
CA GLN A 5 -3.26 15.01 8.68
C GLN A 5 -3.07 13.49 8.48
N TYR A 6 -3.32 12.99 7.27
CA TYR A 6 -3.05 11.59 6.92
C TYR A 6 -1.59 11.20 7.14
N ASN A 7 -0.65 12.01 6.67
CA ASN A 7 0.79 11.74 6.85
C ASN A 7 1.19 11.72 8.33
N THR A 8 0.59 12.59 9.14
CA THR A 8 0.81 12.62 10.59
C THR A 8 0.29 11.33 11.25
N VAL A 9 -0.94 10.94 10.92
CA VAL A 9 -1.56 9.70 11.42
C VAL A 9 -0.76 8.46 10.99
N LEU A 10 -0.26 8.44 9.76
CA LEU A 10 0.63 7.38 9.25
C LEU A 10 1.96 7.33 10.03
N LEU A 11 2.50 8.48 10.40
CA LEU A 11 3.77 8.58 11.14
C LEU A 11 3.58 8.06 12.57
N ILE A 12 2.50 8.48 13.25
CA ILE A 12 2.11 7.97 14.57
C ILE A 12 1.95 6.45 14.54
N LYS A 13 1.25 5.93 13.52
CA LYS A 13 1.12 4.49 13.31
C LYS A 13 2.49 3.80 13.22
N LYS A 14 3.42 4.31 12.40
CA LYS A 14 4.75 3.70 12.24
C LYS A 14 5.53 3.70 13.55
N ILE A 15 5.48 4.80 14.30
CA ILE A 15 6.12 4.88 15.63
C ILE A 15 5.52 3.84 16.57
N PHE A 16 4.19 3.74 16.61
CA PHE A 16 3.51 2.75 17.45
C PHE A 16 3.88 1.31 17.04
N TYR A 17 3.96 1.02 15.74
CA TYR A 17 4.37 -0.29 15.23
C TYR A 17 5.80 -0.65 15.67
N ILE A 18 6.75 0.29 15.53
CA ILE A 18 8.13 0.10 15.98
C ILE A 18 8.16 -0.12 17.50
N HIS A 19 7.39 0.66 18.26
CA HIS A 19 7.30 0.49 19.70
C HIS A 19 6.77 -0.89 20.09
N VAL A 20 5.72 -1.39 19.44
CA VAL A 20 5.18 -2.74 19.66
C VAL A 20 6.24 -3.81 19.38
N ILE A 21 6.97 -3.71 18.26
CA ILE A 21 8.04 -4.68 17.94
C ILE A 21 9.13 -4.68 19.00
N VAL A 22 9.61 -3.51 19.42
CA VAL A 22 10.75 -3.39 20.34
C VAL A 22 10.34 -3.76 21.76
N ALA A 23 9.21 -3.25 22.25
CA ALA A 23 8.76 -3.47 23.62
C ALA A 23 8.25 -4.90 23.85
N MET A 24 7.66 -5.53 22.84
CA MET A 24 7.08 -6.88 22.94
C MET A 24 7.94 -7.97 22.30
N GLN A 25 9.23 -7.71 22.03
CA GLN A 25 10.14 -8.66 21.37
C GLN A 25 10.18 -10.04 22.05
N GLN A 26 10.01 -10.08 23.38
CA GLN A 26 10.04 -11.32 24.17
C GLN A 26 8.73 -12.11 24.12
N SER A 27 7.64 -11.53 23.59
CA SER A 27 6.34 -12.19 23.51
C SER A 27 5.69 -11.99 22.15
N GLY A 28 5.93 -12.94 21.25
CA GLY A 28 5.38 -12.95 19.90
C GLY A 28 3.85 -12.93 19.85
N LEU A 29 3.17 -13.51 20.86
CA LEU A 29 1.71 -13.50 20.94
C LEU A 29 1.16 -12.07 21.15
N TYR A 30 1.62 -11.36 22.19
CA TYR A 30 1.17 -10.00 22.47
C TYR A 30 1.56 -9.04 21.35
N GLN A 31 2.75 -9.22 20.77
CA GLN A 31 3.18 -8.48 19.59
C GLN A 31 2.20 -8.67 18.42
N SER A 32 1.83 -9.92 18.11
CA SER A 32 0.93 -10.23 16.99
C SER A 32 -0.47 -9.68 17.22
N ILE A 33 -1.00 -9.76 18.45
CA ILE A 33 -2.30 -9.18 18.82
C ILE A 33 -2.28 -7.65 18.66
N ALA A 34 -1.24 -6.99 19.16
CA ALA A 34 -1.11 -5.53 19.07
C ALA A 34 -1.01 -5.06 17.62
N VAL A 35 -0.24 -5.76 16.77
CA VAL A 35 -0.14 -5.46 15.34
C VAL A 35 -1.47 -5.71 14.63
N ALA A 36 -2.18 -6.81 14.93
CA ALA A 36 -3.49 -7.10 14.35
C ALA A 36 -4.51 -6.00 14.67
N LEU A 37 -4.59 -5.57 15.93
CA LEU A 37 -5.47 -4.49 16.38
C LEU A 37 -5.12 -3.18 15.69
N GLN A 38 -3.83 -2.83 15.64
CA GLN A 38 -3.37 -1.62 14.97
C GLN A 38 -3.75 -1.60 13.49
N SER A 39 -3.53 -2.70 12.76
CA SER A 39 -3.88 -2.81 11.34
C SER A 39 -5.39 -2.79 11.12
N SER A 40 -6.18 -3.40 12.00
CA SER A 40 -7.64 -3.34 11.94
C SER A 40 -8.15 -1.90 12.12
N ILE A 41 -7.70 -1.19 13.15
CA ILE A 41 -8.08 0.20 13.42
C ILE A 41 -7.70 1.10 12.23
N PHE A 42 -6.50 0.91 11.67
CA PHE A 42 -6.06 1.72 10.54
C PHE A 42 -6.85 1.40 9.26
N CYS A 43 -7.23 0.14 9.04
CA CYS A 43 -8.09 -0.26 7.94
C CYS A 43 -9.46 0.43 8.03
N VAL A 44 -10.08 0.42 9.22
CA VAL A 44 -11.34 1.14 9.47
C VAL A 44 -11.19 2.63 9.19
N TYR A 45 -10.10 3.25 9.65
CA TYR A 45 -9.80 4.65 9.36
C TYR A 45 -9.73 4.93 7.85
N LEU A 46 -9.04 4.07 7.07
CA LEU A 46 -8.94 4.22 5.62
C LEU A 46 -10.28 4.09 4.91
N VAL A 47 -11.14 3.16 5.33
CA VAL A 47 -12.46 2.93 4.71
C VAL A 47 -13.42 4.09 5.01
N VAL A 48 -13.45 4.57 6.26
CA VAL A 48 -14.40 5.61 6.70
C VAL A 48 -13.98 6.99 6.24
N GLN A 49 -12.71 7.35 6.41
CA GLN A 49 -12.24 8.72 6.15
C GLN A 49 -11.76 8.93 4.70
N GLN A 50 -11.43 7.85 3.98
CA GLN A 50 -10.89 7.87 2.62
C GLN A 50 -9.92 9.04 2.36
N PRO A 51 -8.86 9.19 3.19
CA PRO A 51 -8.05 10.40 3.22
C PRO A 51 -7.18 10.59 1.96
N LEU A 52 -7.10 9.57 1.10
CA LEU A 52 -6.28 9.53 -0.10
C LEU A 52 -7.13 9.85 -1.33
N SER A 53 -6.77 10.93 -2.03
CA SER A 53 -7.48 11.35 -3.25
C SER A 53 -7.26 10.42 -4.44
N LYS A 54 -6.15 9.67 -4.47
CA LYS A 54 -5.88 8.68 -5.51
C LYS A 54 -6.36 7.32 -5.05
N ILE A 55 -7.25 6.72 -5.84
CA ILE A 55 -7.83 5.42 -5.54
C ILE A 55 -6.79 4.29 -5.52
N ASP A 56 -5.73 4.42 -6.32
CA ASP A 56 -4.63 3.45 -6.36
C ASP A 56 -3.85 3.43 -5.03
N ASP A 57 -3.57 4.61 -4.46
CA ASP A 57 -2.91 4.75 -3.17
C ASP A 57 -3.79 4.22 -2.03
N LEU A 58 -5.11 4.45 -2.11
CA LEU A 58 -6.08 3.93 -1.14
C LEU A 58 -6.15 2.40 -1.18
N ARG A 59 -6.23 1.81 -2.38
CA ARG A 59 -6.22 0.35 -2.58
C ARG A 59 -4.94 -0.28 -2.04
N LYS A 60 -3.79 0.34 -2.32
CA LYS A 60 -2.48 -0.09 -1.82
C LYS A 60 -2.46 -0.13 -0.28
N ALA A 61 -2.95 0.94 0.35
CA ALA A 61 -3.02 1.02 1.80
C ALA A 61 -3.96 -0.05 2.38
N LEU A 62 -5.14 -0.25 1.79
CA LEU A 62 -6.10 -1.27 2.23
C LEU A 62 -5.55 -2.70 2.09
N VAL A 63 -4.93 -3.04 0.96
CA VAL A 63 -4.33 -4.36 0.74
C VAL A 63 -3.21 -4.60 1.76
N THR A 64 -2.40 -3.58 2.04
CA THR A 64 -1.34 -3.66 3.03
C THR A 64 -1.90 -3.92 4.43
N GLU A 65 -2.93 -3.18 4.85
CA GLU A 65 -3.54 -3.40 6.18
C GLU A 65 -4.25 -4.75 6.31
N ALA A 66 -5.01 -5.14 5.31
CA ALA A 66 -5.69 -6.43 5.30
C ALA A 66 -4.67 -7.57 5.34
N GLY A 67 -3.59 -7.47 4.55
CA GLY A 67 -2.51 -8.44 4.56
C GLY A 67 -1.78 -8.51 5.91
N MET A 68 -1.45 -7.37 6.52
CA MET A 68 -0.81 -7.33 7.84
C MET A 68 -1.70 -7.94 8.93
N PHE A 69 -3.02 -7.69 8.87
CA PHE A 69 -3.99 -8.31 9.77
C PHE A 69 -4.04 -9.83 9.62
N LEU A 70 -4.17 -10.33 8.38
CA LEU A 70 -4.20 -11.77 8.10
C LEU A 70 -2.90 -12.47 8.55
N ASN A 71 -1.77 -11.83 8.32
CA ASN A 71 -0.47 -12.33 8.73
C ASN A 71 -0.36 -12.43 10.25
N SER A 72 -0.80 -11.37 10.95
CA SER A 72 -0.80 -11.35 12.42
C SER A 72 -1.74 -12.41 13.01
N LEU A 73 -2.90 -12.67 12.39
CA LEU A 73 -3.78 -13.77 12.77
C LEU A 73 -3.11 -15.13 12.62
N SER A 74 -2.37 -15.35 11.54
CA SER A 74 -1.61 -16.58 11.32
C SER A 74 -0.50 -16.76 12.37
N PHE A 75 0.17 -15.68 12.79
CA PHE A 75 1.13 -15.73 13.91
C PHE A 75 0.48 -15.97 15.28
N ILE A 76 -0.76 -15.53 15.49
CA ILE A 76 -1.52 -15.89 16.69
C ILE A 76 -1.78 -17.40 16.71
N LEU A 77 -2.18 -18.00 15.59
CA LEU A 77 -2.34 -19.45 15.48
C LEU A 77 -1.03 -20.20 15.77
N TYR A 78 0.09 -19.67 15.30
CA TYR A 78 1.41 -20.22 15.61
C TYR A 78 1.74 -20.16 17.11
N SER A 79 1.36 -19.08 17.79
CA SER A 79 1.61 -18.90 19.23
C SER A 79 0.72 -19.82 20.10
N VAL A 80 -0.52 -20.05 19.65
CA VAL A 80 -1.49 -20.93 20.30
C VAL A 80 -1.12 -22.42 20.14
N ASN A 81 -0.23 -22.76 19.20
CA ASN A 81 0.33 -24.11 19.05
C ASN A 81 0.91 -24.68 20.36
N GLN A 82 1.54 -23.85 21.20
CA GLN A 82 2.08 -24.33 22.47
C GLN A 82 0.99 -24.93 23.39
N GLN A 83 -0.27 -24.53 23.22
CA GLN A 83 -1.41 -25.03 24.00
C GLN A 83 -2.14 -26.19 23.32
N PHE A 84 -2.19 -26.22 21.98
CA PHE A 84 -2.99 -27.21 21.22
C PHE A 84 -2.15 -28.33 20.58
N GLN A 85 -0.82 -28.27 20.65
CA GLN A 85 0.12 -29.26 20.09
C GLN A 85 -0.20 -29.63 18.63
N PHE A 86 -0.22 -28.64 17.73
CA PHE A 86 -0.35 -28.90 16.30
C PHE A 86 0.81 -29.75 15.78
N ASN A 87 0.49 -30.53 14.75
CA ASN A 87 1.44 -31.41 14.09
C ASN A 87 2.52 -30.59 13.35
N GLN A 88 3.73 -31.12 13.21
CA GLN A 88 4.87 -30.44 12.57
C GLN A 88 4.56 -30.00 11.13
N GLU A 89 3.77 -30.79 10.40
CA GLU A 89 3.31 -30.46 9.05
C GLU A 89 2.45 -29.19 9.03
N THR A 90 1.55 -29.02 10.01
CA THR A 90 0.69 -27.83 10.11
C THR A 90 1.52 -26.56 10.33
N LEU A 91 2.57 -26.64 11.15
CA LEU A 91 3.49 -25.52 11.39
C LEU A 91 4.27 -25.15 10.14
N PHE A 92 4.69 -26.14 9.36
CA PHE A 92 5.35 -25.93 8.08
C PHE A 92 4.44 -25.18 7.09
N TYR A 93 3.19 -25.62 6.94
CA TYR A 93 2.21 -24.95 6.08
C TYR A 93 1.89 -23.52 6.56
N LEU A 94 1.74 -23.30 7.86
CA LEU A 94 1.55 -21.95 8.44
C LEU A 94 2.73 -21.02 8.13
N GLY A 95 3.97 -21.52 8.19
CA GLY A 95 5.15 -20.77 7.79
C GLY A 95 5.09 -20.32 6.32
N TRP A 96 4.71 -21.22 5.41
CA TRP A 96 4.51 -20.89 4.00
C TRP A 96 3.37 -19.92 3.75
N ILE A 97 2.27 -20.01 4.51
CA ILE A 97 1.18 -19.03 4.46
C ILE A 97 1.71 -17.63 4.81
N ASN A 98 2.48 -17.48 5.89
CA ASN A 98 3.03 -16.19 6.29
C ASN A 98 3.96 -15.58 5.24
N ILE A 99 4.87 -16.40 4.68
CA ILE A 99 5.76 -15.99 3.60
C ILE A 99 4.96 -15.60 2.36
N GLY A 100 3.97 -16.40 2.00
CA GLY A 100 3.06 -16.13 0.88
C GLY A 100 2.30 -14.82 1.06
N THR A 101 1.74 -14.58 2.25
CA THR A 101 1.02 -13.34 2.57
C THR A 101 1.94 -12.11 2.44
N TYR A 102 3.15 -12.14 3.00
CA TYR A 102 4.10 -11.04 2.82
C TYR A 102 4.47 -10.82 1.36
N THR A 103 4.69 -11.90 0.61
CA THR A 103 5.02 -11.83 -0.82
C THR A 103 3.87 -11.21 -1.62
N ILE A 104 2.61 -11.55 -1.31
CA ILE A 104 1.42 -10.96 -1.93
C ILE A 104 1.32 -9.45 -1.62
N ILE A 105 1.57 -9.04 -0.37
CA ILE A 105 1.56 -7.62 0.00
C ILE A 105 2.61 -6.84 -0.80
N VAL A 106 3.85 -7.33 -0.84
CA VAL A 106 4.94 -6.64 -1.55
C VAL A 106 4.71 -6.62 -3.05
N SER A 107 4.34 -7.75 -3.64
CA SER A 107 4.10 -7.86 -5.09
C SER A 107 2.91 -7.01 -5.55
N SER A 108 1.79 -7.01 -4.81
CA SER A 108 0.64 -6.17 -5.14
C SER A 108 0.98 -4.67 -5.08
N ASN A 109 1.72 -4.25 -4.05
CA ASN A 109 2.20 -2.88 -3.92
C ASN A 109 3.13 -2.49 -5.08
N LEU A 110 4.04 -3.38 -5.47
CA LEU A 110 4.96 -3.17 -6.59
C LEU A 110 4.21 -3.07 -7.92
N LEU A 111 3.21 -3.92 -8.16
CA LEU A 111 2.41 -3.91 -9.38
C LEU A 111 1.60 -2.61 -9.50
N ILE A 112 0.99 -2.15 -8.40
CA ILE A 112 0.25 -0.89 -8.36
C ILE A 112 1.19 0.30 -8.65
N ASP A 113 2.35 0.35 -7.99
CA ASP A 113 3.33 1.41 -8.21
C ASP A 113 3.87 1.40 -9.65
N GLY A 114 4.15 0.20 -10.18
CA GLY A 114 4.62 0.01 -11.55
C GLY A 114 3.59 0.48 -12.57
N PHE A 115 2.32 0.14 -12.39
CA PHE A 115 1.24 0.58 -13.27
C PHE A 115 1.04 2.10 -13.22
N ALA A 116 1.07 2.69 -12.02
CA ALA A 116 0.96 4.14 -11.83
C ALA A 116 2.12 4.89 -12.51
N GLN A 117 3.37 4.41 -12.35
CA GLN A 117 4.53 5.01 -13.01
C GLN A 117 4.49 4.84 -14.53
N PHE A 118 4.10 3.66 -15.01
CA PHE A 118 3.96 3.39 -16.44
C PHE A 118 2.98 4.36 -17.10
N LYS A 119 1.82 4.62 -16.47
CA LYS A 119 0.82 5.60 -16.94
C LYS A 119 1.40 7.00 -17.06
N ILE A 120 2.24 7.43 -16.10
CA ILE A 120 2.89 8.74 -16.12
C ILE A 120 3.90 8.83 -17.26
N VAL A 121 4.74 7.80 -17.43
CA VAL A 121 5.74 7.74 -18.51
C VAL A 121 5.07 7.74 -19.87
N TYR A 122 4.06 6.91 -20.07
CA TYR A 122 3.27 6.86 -21.30
C TYR A 122 2.64 8.23 -21.63
N ALA A 123 2.06 8.91 -20.64
CA ALA A 123 1.49 10.23 -20.83
C ALA A 123 2.54 11.28 -21.23
N LYS A 124 3.74 11.24 -20.64
CA LYS A 124 4.86 12.12 -21.01
C LYS A 124 5.35 11.86 -22.43
N ILE A 125 5.52 10.59 -22.80
CA ILE A 125 5.94 10.21 -24.16
C ILE A 125 4.90 10.65 -25.18
N LYS A 126 3.62 10.38 -24.93
CA LYS A 126 2.52 10.83 -25.81
C LYS A 126 2.49 12.35 -25.97
N LYS A 127 2.69 13.10 -24.89
CA LYS A 127 2.76 14.57 -24.93
C LYS A 127 3.96 15.06 -25.74
N ALA A 128 5.14 14.47 -25.53
CA ALA A 128 6.34 14.82 -26.29
C ALA A 128 6.17 14.53 -27.78
N PHE A 129 5.56 13.39 -28.13
CA PHE A 129 5.25 13.01 -29.51
C PHE A 129 4.25 13.98 -30.16
N ASN A 130 3.18 14.34 -29.46
CA ASN A 130 2.21 15.33 -29.96
C ASN A 130 2.85 16.71 -30.19
N ASN A 131 3.70 17.16 -29.27
CA ASN A 131 4.44 18.42 -29.44
C ASN A 131 5.40 18.36 -30.64
N PHE A 132 6.06 17.23 -30.84
CA PHE A 132 6.92 17.00 -32.01
C PHE A 132 6.12 17.07 -33.31
N ILE A 133 4.97 16.38 -33.39
CA ILE A 133 4.07 16.44 -34.56
C ILE A 133 3.60 17.88 -34.83
N GLN A 134 3.20 18.63 -33.79
CA GLN A 134 2.79 20.04 -33.94
C GLN A 134 3.93 20.94 -34.43
N SER A 135 5.18 20.68 -34.02
CA SER A 135 6.34 21.44 -34.51
C SER A 135 6.69 21.15 -35.97
N GLN A 136 6.25 20.01 -36.51
CA GLN A 136 6.48 19.59 -37.89
C GLN A 136 5.35 20.04 -38.84
N LEU A 137 4.20 20.45 -38.32
CA LEU A 137 3.12 21.01 -39.13
C LEU A 137 3.45 22.48 -39.47
N PRO A 138 3.41 22.88 -40.76
CA PRO A 138 3.65 24.26 -41.15
C PRO A 138 2.62 25.17 -40.46
N GLN A 139 3.08 26.28 -39.88
CA GLN A 139 2.21 27.35 -39.39
C GLN A 139 1.36 27.82 -40.56
N GLN A 140 0.13 27.33 -40.69
CA GLN A 140 -0.85 27.91 -41.60
C GLN A 140 -1.08 29.35 -41.14
N SER A 141 -0.49 30.26 -41.92
CA SER A 141 -0.75 31.68 -42.04
C SER A 141 -1.65 32.25 -40.94
N ARG A 142 -1.05 32.99 -40.00
CA ARG A 142 -1.73 34.08 -39.31
C ARG A 142 -2.13 35.11 -40.37
N ILE A 143 -3.26 34.89 -41.05
CA ILE A 143 -3.94 35.94 -41.77
C ILE A 143 -4.49 36.85 -40.68
N GLN A 144 -3.76 37.92 -40.38
CA GLN A 144 -4.30 39.02 -39.61
C GLN A 144 -5.47 39.59 -40.42
N PRO A 145 -6.70 39.62 -39.89
CA PRO A 145 -7.76 40.36 -40.57
C PRO A 145 -7.36 41.83 -40.53
N ILE A 146 -6.97 42.35 -41.69
CA ILE A 146 -6.89 43.80 -41.92
C ILE A 146 -8.33 44.28 -41.82
N PHE A 147 -8.68 44.87 -40.67
CA PHE A 147 -9.90 45.64 -40.55
C PHE A 147 -9.72 46.91 -41.40
N ILE A 148 -10.54 47.02 -42.44
CA ILE A 148 -10.71 48.20 -43.30
C ILE A 148 -11.44 49.28 -42.49
#